data_AF-A0A9X0JGV8-F1
#
_entry.id   AF-A0A9X0JGV8-F1
#
_cell.length_a   1.000
_cell.length_b   1.000
_cell.length_c   1.000
_cell.angle_alpha   90.00
_cell.angle_beta   90.00
_cell.angle_gamma   90.00
#
_symmetry.space_group_name_H-M   'P 1'
#
loop_
_entity.id
_entity.type
_entity.pdbx_description
1 polymer ?
#
loop_
_entity_poly.entity_id
_entity_poly.type
_entity_poly.pdbx_seq_one_letter_code
_entity_poly.pdbx_strand_id
1 'polypeptide(L)'
;MRKLIFALMACAALVGCSDKGKDFVGVWKLSDKLPETLTVTKVDDGYRVMSHIDKDDHGYMNVEIFVYPESDKLLVSKEKKRALELGSDGNLTSYLRMKPQIFAKAN
;
A
#
# COMPACT_ATOMS: atom_id res chain seq x y z
N MET A 1 -37.18 33.17 -31.55
CA MET A 1 -37.11 32.39 -30.31
C MET A 1 -35.72 31.81 -30.18
N ARG A 2 -35.04 32.14 -29.09
CA ARG A 2 -33.65 31.76 -28.76
C ARG A 2 -33.64 30.36 -28.12
N LYS A 3 -32.44 29.75 -28.16
CA LYS A 3 -31.91 28.69 -27.28
C LYS A 3 -32.09 27.26 -27.77
N LEU A 4 -31.06 26.75 -28.43
CA LEU A 4 -30.58 25.37 -28.25
C LEU A 4 -29.04 25.42 -28.27
N ILE A 5 -28.47 25.82 -27.13
CA ILE A 5 -27.05 25.58 -26.86
C ILE A 5 -26.99 24.11 -26.47
N PHE A 6 -26.41 23.29 -27.34
CA PHE A 6 -25.95 21.95 -26.98
C PHE A 6 -24.95 22.11 -25.84
N ALA A 7 -25.42 21.88 -24.61
CA ALA A 7 -24.59 21.81 -23.44
C ALA A 7 -23.67 20.60 -23.63
N LEU A 8 -22.40 20.90 -23.90
CA LEU A 8 -21.30 19.96 -23.87
C LEU A 8 -21.38 19.19 -22.55
N MET A 9 -21.77 17.93 -22.61
CA MET A 9 -21.82 17.02 -21.47
C MET A 9 -20.37 16.60 -21.14
N ALA A 10 -19.56 17.58 -20.71
CA ALA A 10 -18.19 17.37 -20.27
C ALA A 10 -18.19 17.18 -18.75
N CYS A 11 -18.67 16.04 -18.29
CA CYS A 11 -18.48 15.54 -16.92
C CYS A 11 -18.63 14.01 -16.91
N ALA A 12 -17.79 13.31 -17.68
CA ALA A 12 -17.66 11.86 -17.60
C ALA A 12 -16.21 11.43 -17.30
N ALA A 13 -15.46 12.24 -16.54
CA ALA A 13 -14.13 11.90 -16.05
C ALA A 13 -14.08 11.70 -14.52
N LEU A 14 -15.18 11.20 -13.93
CA LEU A 14 -15.19 10.71 -12.54
C LEU A 14 -15.23 9.18 -12.45
N VAL A 15 -15.13 8.47 -13.58
CA VAL A 15 -15.00 7.00 -13.59
C VAL A 15 -13.53 6.65 -13.40
N GLY A 16 -13.16 6.44 -12.14
CA GLY A 16 -11.91 5.81 -11.75
C GLY A 16 -10.83 6.80 -11.31
N CYS A 17 -10.95 7.36 -10.11
CA CYS A 17 -9.75 7.48 -9.29
C CYS A 17 -9.26 6.05 -9.11
N SER A 18 -8.40 5.57 -10.02
CA SER A 18 -7.88 4.21 -9.99
C SER A 18 -7.37 3.95 -8.58
N ASP A 19 -7.92 2.95 -7.88
CA ASP A 19 -7.45 2.52 -6.55
C ASP A 19 -6.06 1.88 -6.68
N LYS A 20 -5.07 2.65 -7.14
CA LYS A 20 -3.72 2.18 -7.37
C LYS A 20 -3.18 1.63 -6.06
N GLY A 21 -2.70 0.40 -6.11
CA GLY A 21 -2.19 -0.30 -4.95
C GLY A 21 -3.27 -0.88 -4.01
N LYS A 22 -4.54 -1.01 -4.44
CA LYS A 22 -5.56 -1.70 -3.65
C LYS A 22 -5.15 -3.11 -3.23
N ASP A 23 -4.35 -3.80 -4.05
CA ASP A 23 -3.95 -5.18 -3.82
C ASP A 23 -2.99 -5.32 -2.62
N PHE A 24 -2.37 -4.22 -2.19
CA PHE A 24 -1.56 -4.15 -0.98
C PHE A 24 -2.41 -4.27 0.29
N VAL A 25 -3.68 -3.86 0.25
CA VAL A 25 -4.57 -3.88 1.44
C VAL A 25 -4.72 -5.30 1.95
N GLY A 26 -4.54 -5.45 3.25
CA GLY A 26 -4.64 -6.73 3.95
C GLY A 26 -3.55 -6.92 5.00
N VAL A 27 -3.49 -8.15 5.51
CA VAL A 27 -2.48 -8.60 6.48
C VAL A 27 -1.48 -9.47 5.75
N TRP A 28 -0.21 -9.29 6.07
CA TRP A 28 0.93 -9.95 5.44
C TRP A 28 1.82 -10.53 6.54
N LYS A 29 2.31 -11.75 6.33
CA LYS A 29 3.08 -12.50 7.32
C LYS A 29 4.46 -12.87 6.77
N LEU A 30 5.46 -12.59 7.59
CA LEU A 30 6.80 -13.14 7.48
C LEU A 30 6.92 -14.26 8.52
N SER A 31 7.31 -15.45 8.08
CA SER A 31 7.45 -16.63 8.95
C SER A 31 8.91 -17.07 9.13
N ASP A 32 9.85 -16.12 9.05
CA ASP A 32 11.27 -16.36 9.28
C ASP A 32 11.62 -16.32 10.80
N LYS A 33 12.91 -16.30 11.13
CA LYS A 33 13.45 -16.29 12.51
C LYS A 33 12.87 -15.21 13.42
N LEU A 34 12.49 -14.07 12.84
CA LEU A 34 11.75 -13.00 13.51
C LEU A 34 10.40 -12.86 12.82
N PRO A 35 9.37 -13.63 13.24
CA PRO A 35 8.05 -13.55 12.64
C PRO A 35 7.50 -12.13 12.74
N GLU A 36 6.99 -11.62 11.64
CA GLU A 36 6.51 -10.24 11.55
C GLU A 36 5.15 -10.19 10.84
N THR A 37 4.26 -9.37 11.38
CA THR A 37 2.98 -9.01 10.77
C THR A 37 3.07 -7.62 10.20
N LEU A 38 2.72 -7.50 8.92
CA LEU A 38 2.57 -6.22 8.25
C LEU A 38 1.10 -6.05 7.84
N THR A 39 0.45 -5.00 8.34
CA THR A 39 -0.94 -4.65 8.01
C THR A 39 -0.96 -3.40 7.16
N VAL A 40 -1.62 -3.46 6.02
CA VAL A 40 -1.82 -2.31 5.12
C VAL A 40 -3.30 -1.97 5.08
N THR A 41 -3.63 -0.72 5.40
CA THR A 41 -4.99 -0.19 5.40
C THR A 41 -5.08 1.03 4.49
N LYS A 42 -6.12 1.13 3.66
CA LYS A 42 -6.40 2.33 2.87
C LYS A 42 -6.75 3.49 3.81
N VAL A 43 -6.13 4.64 3.61
CA VAL A 43 -6.45 5.91 4.31
C VAL A 43 -6.33 7.06 3.32
N ASP A 44 -7.32 7.94 3.26
CA ASP A 44 -7.34 9.12 2.39
C ASP A 44 -6.85 8.82 0.95
N ASP A 45 -5.76 9.46 0.51
CA ASP A 45 -5.11 9.31 -0.79
C ASP A 45 -4.00 8.24 -0.83
N GLY A 46 -3.68 7.62 0.31
CA GLY A 46 -2.61 6.64 0.45
C GLY A 46 -3.00 5.41 1.25
N TYR A 47 -2.02 4.89 1.98
CA TYR A 47 -2.14 3.69 2.81
C TYR A 47 -1.36 3.88 4.11
N ARG A 48 -1.94 3.40 5.22
CA ARG A 48 -1.24 3.25 6.49
C ARG A 48 -0.67 1.85 6.55
N VAL A 49 0.62 1.74 6.84
CA VAL A 49 1.32 0.46 7.00
C VAL A 49 1.80 0.36 8.45
N MET A 50 1.44 -0.73 9.10
CA MET A 50 1.89 -1.08 10.44
C MET A 50 2.64 -2.41 10.40
N SER A 51 3.86 -2.44 10.93
CA SER A 51 4.73 -3.62 10.98
C SER A 51 5.09 -3.94 12.43
N HIS A 52 4.77 -5.15 12.87
CA HIS A 52 4.93 -5.63 14.24
C HIS A 52 5.61 -7.00 14.27
N ILE A 53 6.66 -7.16 15.08
CA ILE A 53 7.33 -8.45 15.28
C ILE A 53 6.51 -9.25 16.30
N ASP A 54 5.93 -10.38 15.88
CA ASP A 54 4.91 -11.13 16.63
C ASP A 54 5.45 -11.76 17.93
N LYS A 55 6.75 -12.04 17.99
CA LYS A 55 7.43 -12.66 19.14
C LYS A 55 8.65 -11.86 19.53
N ASP A 56 8.44 -10.59 19.81
CA ASP A 56 9.49 -9.67 20.17
C ASP A 56 9.88 -9.78 21.65
N ASP A 57 10.89 -10.60 21.92
CA ASP A 57 11.54 -10.75 23.22
C ASP A 57 12.64 -9.71 23.47
N HIS A 58 13.00 -8.91 22.46
CA HIS A 58 14.09 -7.93 22.51
C HIS A 58 13.60 -6.47 22.60
N GLY A 59 12.30 -6.21 22.46
CA GLY A 59 11.71 -4.87 22.50
C GLY A 59 11.96 -4.05 21.23
N TYR A 60 12.02 -4.69 20.07
CA TYR A 60 12.03 -4.03 18.78
C TYR A 60 10.82 -3.10 18.59
N MET A 61 11.08 -1.90 18.07
CA MET A 61 10.02 -0.95 17.77
C MET A 61 9.10 -1.43 16.64
N ASN A 62 7.80 -1.21 16.84
CA ASN A 62 6.82 -1.23 15.76
C ASN A 62 7.15 -0.14 14.74
N VAL A 63 6.91 -0.45 13.47
CA VAL A 63 7.05 0.53 12.39
C VAL A 63 5.65 0.94 11.95
N GLU A 64 5.40 2.24 11.91
CA GLU A 64 4.17 2.80 11.35
C GLU A 64 4.52 3.90 10.37
N ILE A 65 3.97 3.83 9.15
CA ILE A 65 4.24 4.81 8.09
C ILE A 65 3.02 4.99 7.17
N PHE A 66 2.87 6.21 6.64
CA PHE A 66 1.96 6.52 5.55
C PHE A 66 2.70 6.47 4.21
N VAL A 67 2.14 5.73 3.26
CA VAL A 67 2.73 5.50 1.94
C VAL A 67 1.71 5.77 0.84
N TYR A 68 2.20 6.10 -0.34
CA TYR A 68 1.40 6.55 -1.47
C TYR A 68 1.69 5.68 -2.68
N PRO A 69 0.67 5.38 -3.50
CA PRO A 69 0.88 4.58 -4.70
C PRO A 69 1.66 5.36 -5.75
N GLU A 70 2.79 4.80 -6.17
CA GLU A 70 3.49 5.23 -7.38
C GLU A 70 3.00 4.43 -8.60
N SER A 71 2.64 3.16 -8.39
CA SER A 71 1.99 2.28 -9.36
C SER A 71 1.11 1.25 -8.65
N ASP A 72 0.47 0.36 -9.40
CA ASP A 72 -0.28 -0.78 -8.82
C ASP A 72 0.59 -1.77 -8.06
N LYS A 73 1.92 -1.73 -8.27
CA LYS A 73 2.89 -2.65 -7.67
C LYS A 73 3.91 -1.98 -6.77
N LEU A 74 3.83 -0.66 -6.55
CA LEU A 74 4.81 0.06 -5.75
C LEU A 74 4.14 1.16 -4.91
N LEU A 75 4.33 1.06 -3.59
CA LEU A 75 4.03 2.12 -2.64
C LEU A 75 5.33 2.78 -2.16
N VAL A 76 5.33 4.10 -2.08
CA VAL A 76 6.49 4.92 -1.70
C VAL A 76 6.16 5.85 -0.53
N SER A 77 7.18 6.26 0.24
CA SER A 77 7.03 7.32 1.24
C SER A 77 6.75 8.68 0.60
N LYS A 78 6.47 9.70 1.42
CA LYS A 78 6.31 11.08 0.96
C LYS A 78 7.55 11.60 0.20
N GLU A 79 8.74 11.14 0.59
CA GLU A 79 10.04 11.46 -0.02
C GLU A 79 10.36 10.56 -1.23
N LYS A 80 9.39 9.80 -1.75
CA LYS A 80 9.54 8.88 -2.89
C LYS A 80 10.55 7.74 -2.66
N LYS A 81 10.77 7.36 -1.40
CA LYS A 81 11.53 6.14 -1.08
C LYS A 81 10.63 4.92 -1.21
N ARG A 82 11.14 3.83 -1.80
CA ARG A 82 10.42 2.56 -1.90
C ARG A 82 10.05 2.08 -0.51
N ALA A 83 8.77 1.78 -0.29
CA ALA A 83 8.29 1.28 0.98
C ALA A 83 7.82 -0.17 0.82
N LEU A 84 6.92 -0.43 -0.12
CA LEU A 84 6.37 -1.76 -0.38
C LEU A 84 6.29 -2.04 -1.88
N GLU A 85 6.61 -3.26 -2.30
CA GLU A 85 6.49 -3.71 -3.69
C GLU A 85 5.75 -5.05 -3.77
N LEU A 86 4.75 -5.14 -4.66
CA LEU A 86 4.06 -6.41 -4.95
C LEU A 86 4.77 -7.14 -6.09
N GLY A 87 5.22 -8.36 -5.79
CA GLY A 87 5.74 -9.29 -6.78
C GLY A 87 4.64 -9.88 -7.66
N SER A 88 5.04 -10.39 -8.83
CA SER A 88 4.12 -11.15 -9.70
C SER A 88 3.69 -12.50 -9.12
N ASP A 89 4.40 -12.97 -8.10
CA ASP A 89 4.11 -14.18 -7.33
C ASP A 89 3.07 -13.97 -6.22
N GLY A 90 2.56 -12.73 -6.08
CA GLY A 90 1.60 -12.37 -5.03
C GLY A 90 2.25 -12.11 -3.67
N ASN A 91 3.58 -12.15 -3.56
CA ASN A 91 4.29 -11.80 -2.34
C ASN A 91 4.55 -10.29 -2.25
N LEU A 92 4.69 -9.81 -1.02
CA LEU A 92 4.98 -8.41 -0.71
C LEU A 92 6.42 -8.25 -0.24
N THR A 93 7.23 -7.49 -0.97
CA THR A 93 8.55 -7.08 -0.50
C THR A 93 8.42 -5.78 0.29
N SER A 94 8.83 -5.81 1.55
CA SER A 94 8.88 -4.64 2.45
C SER A 94 10.29 -4.10 2.56
N TYR A 95 10.45 -2.79 2.40
CA TYR A 95 11.70 -2.04 2.54
C TYR A 95 11.73 -1.20 3.84
N LEU A 96 10.82 -1.47 4.77
CA LEU A 96 10.63 -0.64 5.98
C LEU A 96 11.73 -0.83 7.03
N ARG A 97 12.50 -1.92 6.95
CA ARG A 97 13.63 -2.21 7.82
C ARG A 97 14.94 -2.16 7.03
N MET A 98 16.07 -2.28 7.73
CA MET A 98 17.41 -2.20 7.16
C MET A 98 17.64 -3.13 5.96
N LYS A 99 17.01 -4.33 5.98
CA LYS A 99 17.05 -5.27 4.87
C LYS A 99 15.63 -5.51 4.35
N PRO A 100 15.45 -5.61 3.02
CA PRO A 100 14.16 -6.00 2.47
C PRO A 100 13.73 -7.37 2.99
N GLN A 101 12.44 -7.55 3.23
CA GLN A 101 11.84 -8.79 3.69
C GLN A 101 10.63 -9.15 2.82
N ILE A 102 10.42 -10.44 2.59
CA ILE A 102 9.32 -10.93 1.73
C ILE A 102 8.23 -11.51 2.62
N PHE A 103 7.02 -10.99 2.46
CA PHE A 103 5.85 -11.39 3.22
C PHE A 103 4.86 -12.09 2.28
N ALA A 104 4.21 -13.13 2.79
CA ALA A 104 3.06 -13.76 2.13
C ALA A 104 1.76 -13.12 2.63
N LYS A 105 0.72 -13.06 1.78
CA LYS A 105 -0.59 -12.58 2.21
C LYS A 105 -1.19 -13.57 3.22
N ALA A 106 -1.70 -13.07 4.34
CA ALA A 106 -2.48 -13.88 5.27
C ALA A 106 -3.84 -14.18 4.63
N ASN A 107 -4.28 -15.44 4.72
CA ASN A 107 -5.59 -15.90 4.24
C ASN A 107 -6.73 -15.27 5.05
#